data_AF-A0AA41UFC8-F1
#
_entry.id   AF-A0AA41UFC8-F1
#
_cell.length_a   1.000
_cell.length_b   1.000
_cell.length_c   1.000
_cell.angle_alpha   90.00
_cell.angle_beta   90.00
_cell.angle_gamma   90.00
#
_symmetry.space_group_name_H-M   'P 1'
#
loop_
_entity.id
_entity.type
_entity.pdbx_description
1 polymer ?
#
loop_
_entity_poly.entity_id
_entity_poly.type
_entity_poly.pdbx_seq_one_letter_code
_entity_poly.pdbx_strand_id
1 'polypeptide(L)'
;MLRIIVLGAAAGGGVPQWNCGCAVCSAARNEQPELRSTQASVAVSADGEHWFLINASPDIRQQITDTPSLHPKGGKLRHSPIAGVILTNGEVDAVAGLLSLREGWPFEIHAHERVLSILKSNSIFNVLNPELVKRIPIEAGAAFEPKLPDGSPSGLEIEAFEAPGKAAWYLEGIADEQPGDTLGLVVRSKADGDSFVFLAACSMVTPDVAARLRNAPLVFFDGTLWRDDEMIAQGLSRKTGQRMGHIAMEAAIPALSDSGIGRKVFLHINNSNPALLPGSPEREAAEAAGWLIPSDGMEIKQ
;
A
#
# COMPACT_ATOMS: atom_id res chain seq x y z
N MET A 1 12.23 -1.11 -17.61
CA MET A 1 11.83 -2.29 -16.84
C MET A 1 11.32 -1.81 -15.51
N LEU A 2 10.03 -2.04 -15.26
CA LEU A 2 9.37 -1.55 -14.06
C LEU A 2 9.80 -2.40 -12.86
N ARG A 3 10.37 -1.75 -11.84
CA ARG A 3 10.79 -2.39 -10.59
C ARG A 3 9.84 -2.01 -9.46
N ILE A 4 9.47 -3.01 -8.67
CA ILE A 4 8.54 -2.89 -7.55
C ILE A 4 9.17 -3.59 -6.35
N ILE A 5 9.21 -2.93 -5.20
CA ILE A 5 9.70 -3.51 -3.95
C ILE A 5 8.58 -3.40 -2.91
N VAL A 6 8.15 -4.54 -2.36
CA VAL A 6 7.24 -4.57 -1.22
C VAL A 6 8.04 -4.17 0.02
N LEU A 7 7.83 -2.96 0.52
CA LEU A 7 8.54 -2.47 1.71
C LEU A 7 7.92 -3.05 2.98
N GLY A 8 6.59 -3.13 3.00
CA GLY A 8 5.80 -3.77 4.05
C GLY A 8 4.56 -4.41 3.44
N ALA A 9 4.12 -5.53 4.01
CA ALA A 9 2.96 -6.28 3.53
C ALA A 9 1.78 -6.30 4.51
N ALA A 10 2.00 -5.95 5.78
CA ALA A 10 0.97 -6.03 6.82
C ALA A 10 -0.01 -4.84 6.76
N ALA A 11 -1.23 -5.05 7.26
CA ALA A 11 -2.16 -3.96 7.55
C ALA A 11 -1.69 -3.10 8.74
N GLY A 12 -2.46 -2.06 9.08
CA GLY A 12 -2.25 -1.22 10.26
C GLY A 12 -1.89 -2.01 11.53
N GLY A 13 -0.82 -1.59 12.20
CA GLY A 13 -0.28 -2.25 13.38
C GLY A 13 0.85 -3.26 13.12
N GLY A 14 0.98 -3.77 11.90
CA GLY A 14 2.06 -4.69 11.50
C GLY A 14 1.92 -6.11 12.05
N VAL A 15 2.92 -6.94 11.77
CA VAL A 15 3.04 -8.31 12.31
C VAL A 15 4.43 -8.47 12.94
N PRO A 16 4.54 -8.86 14.23
CA PRO A 16 3.46 -8.89 15.21
C PRO A 16 2.98 -7.48 15.55
N GLN A 17 1.68 -7.30 15.71
CA GLN A 17 1.15 -6.04 16.25
C GLN A 17 1.54 -5.88 17.72
N TRP A 18 1.94 -4.67 18.11
CA TRP A 18 2.58 -4.37 19.40
C TRP A 18 1.84 -4.91 20.63
N ASN A 19 0.51 -4.89 20.63
CA ASN A 19 -0.36 -5.30 21.73
C ASN A 19 -1.19 -6.57 21.44
N CYS A 20 -0.91 -7.31 20.37
CA CYS A 20 -1.73 -8.46 19.97
C CYS A 20 -1.11 -9.79 20.39
N GLY A 21 -1.90 -10.67 21.01
CA GLY A 21 -1.50 -12.02 21.42
C GLY A 21 -2.07 -13.16 20.57
N CYS A 22 -2.60 -12.87 19.38
CA CYS A 22 -3.16 -13.89 18.49
C CYS A 22 -2.11 -14.92 18.05
N ALA A 23 -2.55 -16.03 17.45
CA ALA A 23 -1.67 -17.12 17.02
C ALA A 23 -0.53 -16.63 16.10
N VAL A 24 -0.83 -15.80 15.10
CA VAL A 24 0.17 -15.23 14.18
C VAL A 24 1.18 -14.34 14.92
N CYS A 25 0.70 -13.42 15.76
CA CYS A 25 1.60 -12.54 16.52
C CYS A 25 2.45 -13.30 17.54
N SER A 26 1.91 -14.35 18.15
CA SER A 26 2.66 -15.22 19.05
C SER A 26 3.75 -15.97 18.29
N ALA A 27 3.41 -16.57 17.15
CA ALA A 27 4.36 -17.26 16.28
C ALA A 27 5.47 -16.29 15.81
N ALA A 28 5.12 -15.10 15.31
CA ALA A 28 6.07 -14.10 14.83
C ALA A 28 7.06 -13.59 15.91
N ARG A 29 6.65 -13.62 17.19
CA ARG A 29 7.52 -13.28 18.32
C ARG A 29 8.45 -14.42 18.70
N ASN A 30 7.92 -15.64 18.79
CA ASN A 30 8.57 -16.72 19.53
C ASN A 30 9.17 -17.82 18.64
N GLU A 31 8.57 -18.09 17.49
CA GLU A 31 8.81 -19.34 16.73
C GLU A 31 9.20 -19.09 15.27
N GLN A 32 8.59 -18.09 14.64
CA GLN A 32 8.63 -17.86 13.20
C GLN A 32 8.90 -16.38 12.88
N PRO A 33 10.12 -15.87 13.10
CA PRO A 33 10.46 -14.46 12.86
C PRO A 33 10.27 -14.00 11.40
N GLU A 34 10.22 -14.93 10.45
CA GLU A 34 9.90 -14.68 9.03
C GLU A 34 8.47 -14.19 8.80
N LEU A 35 7.57 -14.36 9.78
CA LEU A 35 6.22 -13.78 9.73
C LEU A 35 6.21 -12.28 10.00
N ARG A 36 7.33 -11.71 10.44
CA ARG A 36 7.41 -10.29 10.75
C ARG A 36 7.24 -9.48 9.48
N SER A 37 6.34 -8.51 9.53
CA SER A 37 6.04 -7.63 8.41
C SER A 37 5.66 -6.26 8.91
N THR A 38 6.25 -5.25 8.30
CA THR A 38 5.95 -3.84 8.49
C THR A 38 4.68 -3.45 7.73
N GLN A 39 4.11 -2.30 8.09
CA GLN A 39 2.85 -1.81 7.52
C GLN A 39 2.98 -1.50 6.01
N ALA A 40 1.88 -1.72 5.29
CA ALA A 40 1.84 -1.75 3.84
C ALA A 40 2.41 -0.48 3.19
N SER A 41 3.48 -0.69 2.41
CA SER A 41 4.09 0.33 1.55
C SER A 41 4.86 -0.37 0.44
N VAL A 42 4.91 0.26 -0.73
CA VAL A 42 5.62 -0.28 -1.91
C VAL A 42 6.49 0.82 -2.51
N ALA A 43 7.70 0.51 -2.94
CA ALA A 43 8.52 1.40 -3.76
C ALA A 43 8.45 0.96 -5.22
N VAL A 44 8.24 1.91 -6.13
CA VAL A 44 8.21 1.68 -7.59
C VAL A 44 9.23 2.56 -8.32
N SER A 45 9.87 2.03 -9.35
CA SER A 45 10.85 2.75 -10.16
C SER A 45 10.82 2.29 -11.62
N ALA A 46 10.98 3.24 -12.55
CA ALA A 46 11.13 2.96 -13.98
C ALA A 46 12.60 2.80 -14.41
N ASP A 47 13.55 3.33 -13.64
CA ASP A 47 14.97 3.41 -13.98
C ASP A 47 15.90 2.69 -12.96
N GLY A 48 15.36 2.28 -11.81
CA GLY A 48 16.09 1.67 -10.71
C GLY A 48 16.90 2.66 -9.87
N GLU A 49 16.86 3.96 -10.17
CA GLU A 49 17.58 5.02 -9.46
C GLU A 49 16.66 5.96 -8.69
N HIS A 50 15.49 6.27 -9.25
CA HIS A 50 14.50 7.15 -8.65
C HIS A 50 13.25 6.34 -8.27
N TRP A 51 12.83 6.47 -7.03
CA TRP A 51 11.79 5.64 -6.44
C TRP A 51 10.61 6.48 -5.98
N PHE A 52 9.40 6.03 -6.29
CA PHE A 52 8.16 6.57 -5.77
C PHE A 52 7.59 5.60 -4.74
N LEU A 53 7.23 6.12 -3.57
CA LEU A 53 6.56 5.33 -2.54
C LEU A 53 5.06 5.35 -2.79
N ILE A 54 4.42 4.19 -2.76
CA ILE A 54 2.97 4.07 -2.62
C ILE A 54 2.69 3.84 -1.14
N ASN A 55 2.07 4.85 -0.53
CA ASN A 55 1.91 5.04 0.92
C ASN A 55 3.25 5.19 1.68
N ALA A 56 3.23 5.95 2.77
CA ALA A 56 4.36 6.16 3.67
C ALA A 56 3.98 5.68 5.07
N SER A 57 4.32 4.43 5.38
CA SER A 57 3.91 3.78 6.62
C SER A 57 4.61 4.32 7.87
N PRO A 58 4.08 4.11 9.08
CA PRO A 58 4.79 4.42 10.33
C PRO A 58 6.18 3.76 10.42
N ASP A 59 6.39 2.65 9.72
CA ASP A 59 7.62 1.86 9.72
C ASP A 59 8.65 2.36 8.69
N ILE A 60 8.37 3.46 7.97
CA ILE A 60 9.14 3.90 6.79
C ILE A 60 10.63 4.04 7.04
N ARG A 61 11.05 4.45 8.25
CA ARG A 61 12.47 4.55 8.61
C ARG A 61 13.14 3.18 8.52
N GLN A 62 12.51 2.15 9.07
CA GLN A 62 13.04 0.79 9.06
C GLN A 62 12.99 0.22 7.64
N GLN A 63 11.87 0.41 6.94
CA GLN A 63 11.69 0.00 5.54
C GLN A 63 12.79 0.56 4.61
N ILE A 64 13.12 1.85 4.73
CA ILE A 64 14.22 2.47 3.98
C ILE A 64 15.57 1.88 4.39
N THR A 65 15.80 1.69 5.70
CA THR A 65 17.07 1.16 6.22
C THR A 65 17.33 -0.26 5.70
N ASP A 66 16.29 -1.09 5.60
CA ASP A 66 16.39 -2.47 5.16
C ASP A 66 16.38 -2.64 3.63
N THR A 67 16.16 -1.55 2.87
CA THR A 67 16.06 -1.59 1.41
C THR A 67 17.23 -0.81 0.77
N PRO A 68 18.33 -1.47 0.35
CA PRO A 68 19.51 -0.80 -0.20
C PRO A 68 19.24 0.11 -1.40
N SER A 69 18.25 -0.23 -2.24
CA SER A 69 17.85 0.59 -3.39
C SER A 69 17.33 1.98 -3.00
N LEU A 70 16.93 2.17 -1.73
CA LEU A 70 16.45 3.44 -1.18
C LEU A 70 17.52 4.20 -0.39
N HIS A 71 18.77 3.73 -0.37
CA HIS A 71 19.86 4.38 0.37
C HIS A 71 20.44 5.57 -0.40
N PRO A 72 20.98 6.59 0.31
CA PRO A 72 21.69 7.70 -0.33
C PRO A 72 22.80 7.23 -1.28
N LYS A 73 22.98 7.93 -2.41
CA LYS A 73 24.10 7.65 -3.33
C LYS A 73 25.44 7.82 -2.60
N GLY A 74 26.38 6.90 -2.86
CA GLY A 74 27.72 6.93 -2.25
C GLY A 74 28.43 8.28 -2.47
N GLY A 75 29.08 8.78 -1.42
CA GLY A 75 29.79 10.07 -1.45
C GLY A 75 28.91 11.32 -1.33
N LYS A 76 27.58 11.17 -1.19
CA LYS A 76 26.67 12.30 -0.92
C LYS A 76 26.32 12.36 0.57
N LEU A 77 26.50 13.53 1.19
CA LEU A 77 26.17 13.75 2.61
C LEU A 77 24.66 13.80 2.88
N ARG A 78 23.89 14.34 1.93
CA ARG A 78 22.41 14.37 1.96
C ARG A 78 21.90 14.08 0.56
N HIS A 79 21.33 12.89 0.38
CA HIS A 79 20.73 12.42 -0.86
C HIS A 79 19.64 11.40 -0.53
N SER A 80 18.54 11.37 -1.28
CA SER A 80 17.58 10.27 -1.22
C SER A 80 17.17 9.83 -2.63
N PRO A 81 17.11 8.52 -2.92
CA PRO A 81 16.50 8.00 -4.14
C PRO A 81 14.98 8.21 -4.21
N ILE A 82 14.33 8.50 -3.07
CA ILE A 82 12.88 8.74 -3.02
C ILE A 82 12.59 10.09 -3.69
N ALA A 83 11.91 10.02 -4.84
CA ALA A 83 11.53 11.14 -5.69
C ALA A 83 10.11 11.65 -5.41
N GLY A 84 9.25 10.81 -4.84
CA GLY A 84 7.88 11.19 -4.51
C GLY A 84 7.15 10.15 -3.66
N VAL A 85 6.00 10.55 -3.13
CA VAL A 85 5.08 9.71 -2.37
C VAL A 85 3.69 9.83 -2.99
N ILE A 86 3.02 8.71 -3.22
CA ILE A 86 1.65 8.63 -3.72
C ILE A 86 0.80 8.01 -2.62
N LEU A 87 -0.20 8.73 -2.13
CA LEU A 87 -1.08 8.27 -1.06
C LEU A 87 -2.39 7.76 -1.66
N THR A 88 -2.75 6.53 -1.30
CA THR A 88 -4.01 5.91 -1.77
C THR A 88 -5.19 6.20 -0.86
N ASN A 89 -4.96 6.64 0.38
CA ASN A 89 -5.99 7.04 1.33
C ASN A 89 -5.39 8.00 2.39
N GLY A 90 -6.19 8.37 3.38
CA GLY A 90 -5.79 9.23 4.51
C GLY A 90 -5.56 8.49 5.82
N GLU A 91 -5.44 7.15 5.81
CA GLU A 91 -5.27 6.34 7.02
C GLU A 91 -3.91 6.56 7.68
N VAL A 92 -3.85 6.35 9.00
CA VAL A 92 -2.64 6.57 9.80
C VAL A 92 -1.48 5.70 9.29
N ASP A 93 -1.77 4.45 8.93
CA ASP A 93 -0.81 3.50 8.40
C ASP A 93 -0.33 3.83 6.98
N ALA A 94 -0.99 4.75 6.28
CA ALA A 94 -0.58 5.23 4.97
C ALA A 94 0.15 6.58 4.99
N VAL A 95 -0.07 7.43 6.01
CA VAL A 95 0.44 8.81 6.02
C VAL A 95 1.47 9.10 7.12
N ALA A 96 1.50 8.34 8.22
CA ALA A 96 2.34 8.69 9.37
C ALA A 96 3.83 8.71 9.06
N GLY A 97 4.29 7.91 8.10
CA GLY A 97 5.68 7.87 7.65
C GLY A 97 6.18 9.18 7.07
N LEU A 98 5.28 10.02 6.53
CA LEU A 98 5.62 11.36 6.04
C LEU A 98 6.34 12.19 7.10
N LEU A 99 6.01 11.99 8.39
CA LEU A 99 6.66 12.70 9.48
C LEU A 99 8.15 12.37 9.55
N SER A 100 8.55 11.15 9.22
CA SER A 100 9.94 10.67 9.22
C SER A 100 10.76 11.09 7.99
N LEU A 101 10.14 11.79 7.03
CA LEU A 101 10.79 12.26 5.78
C LEU A 101 11.05 13.78 5.79
N ARG A 102 11.19 14.39 6.98
CA ARG A 102 11.17 15.85 7.19
C ARG A 102 12.52 16.55 7.10
N GLU A 103 13.61 15.80 7.00
CA GLU A 103 14.98 16.32 7.07
C GLU A 103 15.45 16.95 5.74
N GLY A 104 14.59 17.72 5.07
CA GLY A 104 14.97 18.68 4.02
C GLY A 104 15.41 18.08 2.68
N TRP A 105 14.90 16.91 2.29
CA TRP A 105 15.03 16.39 0.92
C TRP A 105 13.79 16.78 0.08
N PRO A 106 13.95 17.29 -1.16
CA PRO A 106 12.82 17.63 -2.01
C PRO A 106 12.18 16.41 -2.67
N PHE A 107 10.84 16.37 -2.68
CA PHE A 107 10.01 15.37 -3.36
C PHE A 107 8.57 15.87 -3.51
N GLU A 108 7.72 15.20 -4.28
CA GLU A 108 6.30 15.53 -4.40
C GLU A 108 5.41 14.53 -3.62
N ILE A 109 4.33 15.02 -3.00
CA ILE A 109 3.26 14.19 -2.44
C ILE A 109 2.07 14.27 -3.38
N HIS A 110 1.68 13.14 -3.95
CA HIS A 110 0.49 12.99 -4.78
C HIS A 110 -0.60 12.32 -3.96
N ALA A 111 -1.77 12.95 -3.86
CA ALA A 111 -2.94 12.34 -3.23
C ALA A 111 -4.23 12.97 -3.74
N HIS A 112 -5.37 12.37 -3.46
CA HIS A 112 -6.65 13.04 -3.66
C HIS A 112 -6.73 14.35 -2.84
N GLU A 113 -7.44 15.36 -3.35
CA GLU A 113 -7.56 16.69 -2.72
C GLU A 113 -8.03 16.59 -1.26
N ARG A 114 -8.89 15.61 -0.95
CA ARG A 114 -9.36 15.35 0.42
C ARG A 114 -8.24 14.93 1.36
N VAL A 115 -7.36 14.03 0.93
CA VAL A 115 -6.18 13.61 1.71
C VAL A 115 -5.21 14.78 1.86
N LEU A 116 -4.98 15.57 0.81
CA LEU A 116 -4.14 16.76 0.91
C LEU A 116 -4.71 17.81 1.88
N SER A 117 -6.03 17.98 1.91
CA SER A 117 -6.73 18.85 2.85
C SER A 117 -6.57 18.38 4.29
N ILE A 118 -6.64 17.07 4.55
CA ILE A 118 -6.34 16.46 5.85
C ILE A 118 -4.89 16.77 6.26
N LEU A 119 -3.92 16.55 5.38
CA LEU A 119 -2.51 16.87 5.68
C LEU A 119 -2.30 18.36 5.93
N LYS A 120 -3.11 19.24 5.33
CA LYS A 120 -3.03 20.69 5.50
C LYS A 120 -3.64 21.17 6.80
N SER A 121 -4.74 20.57 7.23
CA SER A 121 -5.42 20.90 8.49
C SER A 121 -4.66 20.39 9.72
N ASN A 122 -3.83 19.36 9.57
CA ASN A 122 -3.02 18.79 10.63
C ASN A 122 -1.60 19.37 10.62
N SER A 123 -1.35 20.34 11.51
CA SER A 123 -0.10 21.12 11.54
C SER A 123 1.18 20.29 11.72
N ILE A 124 1.07 19.09 12.28
CA ILE A 124 2.21 18.17 12.42
C ILE A 124 2.84 17.81 11.06
N PHE A 125 2.07 17.78 9.96
CA PHE A 125 2.60 17.52 8.61
C PHE A 125 3.25 18.75 7.96
N ASN A 126 3.18 19.92 8.59
CA ASN A 126 3.91 21.11 8.13
C ASN A 126 5.41 21.05 8.48
N VAL A 127 5.85 19.98 9.17
CA VAL A 127 7.28 19.61 9.26
C VAL A 127 7.90 19.39 7.88
N LEU A 128 7.09 19.04 6.87
CA LEU A 128 7.49 18.99 5.48
C LEU A 128 7.41 20.41 4.91
N ASN A 129 8.58 21.01 4.65
CA ASN A 129 8.67 22.37 4.11
C ASN A 129 7.96 22.45 2.74
N PRO A 130 6.90 23.27 2.57
CA PRO A 130 6.17 23.40 1.31
C PRO A 130 7.00 23.88 0.11
N GLU A 131 8.14 24.53 0.34
CA GLU A 131 9.07 24.92 -0.72
C GLU A 131 9.84 23.72 -1.29
N LEU A 132 10.06 22.69 -0.48
CA LEU A 132 10.78 21.47 -0.85
C LEU A 132 9.83 20.31 -1.18
N VAL A 133 8.70 20.23 -0.48
CA VAL A 133 7.73 19.14 -0.57
C VAL A 133 6.38 19.67 -1.02
N LYS A 134 6.15 19.62 -2.33
CA LYS A 134 4.90 20.07 -2.93
C LYS A 134 3.82 19.00 -2.76
N ARG A 135 2.59 19.46 -2.53
CA ARG A 135 1.39 18.62 -2.46
C ARG A 135 0.61 18.80 -3.76
N ILE A 136 0.51 17.74 -4.55
CA ILE A 136 -0.02 17.74 -5.92
C ILE A 136 -1.33 16.91 -5.92
N PRO A 137 -2.48 17.51 -6.27
CA PRO A 137 -3.74 16.77 -6.29
C PRO A 137 -3.75 15.75 -7.42
N ILE A 138 -4.31 14.57 -7.12
CA ILE A 138 -4.64 13.54 -8.09
C ILE A 138 -6.12 13.68 -8.47
N GLU A 139 -6.40 13.67 -9.78
CA GLU A 139 -7.74 13.57 -10.33
C GLU A 139 -8.02 12.12 -10.74
N ALA A 140 -9.10 11.53 -10.22
CA ALA A 140 -9.47 10.15 -10.54
C ALA A 140 -9.86 10.02 -12.03
N GLY A 141 -9.36 8.99 -12.70
CA GLY A 141 -9.54 8.75 -14.13
C GLY A 141 -8.61 9.55 -15.04
N ALA A 142 -7.80 10.46 -14.50
CA ALA A 142 -6.78 11.19 -15.25
C ALA A 142 -5.39 10.60 -15.00
N ALA A 143 -4.69 10.23 -16.07
CA ALA A 143 -3.30 9.80 -15.99
C ALA A 143 -2.37 11.01 -15.82
N PHE A 144 -1.32 10.86 -15.01
CA PHE A 144 -0.27 11.86 -14.82
C PHE A 144 1.11 11.20 -14.76
N GLU A 145 2.15 11.99 -15.03
CA GLU A 145 3.54 11.59 -14.88
C GLU A 145 4.16 12.36 -13.70
N PRO A 146 4.50 11.68 -12.59
CA PRO A 146 5.23 12.30 -11.49
C PRO A 146 6.57 12.88 -11.95
N LYS A 147 7.02 13.95 -11.29
CA LYS A 147 8.31 14.58 -11.60
C LYS A 147 9.40 14.09 -10.66
N LEU A 148 10.63 14.07 -11.19
CA LEU A 148 11.83 13.93 -10.37
C LEU A 148 12.14 15.24 -9.64
N PRO A 149 12.99 15.23 -8.59
CA PRO A 149 13.32 16.44 -7.83
C PRO A 149 13.93 17.58 -8.66
N ASP A 150 14.54 17.28 -9.82
CA ASP A 150 15.07 18.26 -10.77
C ASP A 150 14.02 18.79 -11.77
N GLY A 151 12.77 18.30 -11.67
CA GLY A 151 11.64 18.66 -12.52
C GLY A 151 11.52 17.86 -13.82
N SER A 152 12.45 16.93 -14.08
CA SER A 152 12.39 16.04 -15.25
C SER A 152 11.30 14.96 -15.08
N PRO A 153 10.80 14.37 -16.19
CA PRO A 153 9.81 13.28 -16.15
C PRO A 153 10.37 12.03 -15.49
N SER A 154 9.56 11.35 -14.67
CA SER A 154 9.95 10.09 -14.01
C SER A 154 9.99 8.87 -14.92
N GLY A 155 9.34 8.91 -16.09
CA GLY A 155 9.12 7.73 -16.92
C GLY A 155 8.00 6.81 -16.42
N LEU A 156 7.31 7.18 -15.33
CA LEU A 156 6.11 6.51 -14.84
C LEU A 156 4.86 7.26 -15.29
N GLU A 157 3.84 6.53 -15.71
CA GLU A 157 2.48 7.03 -15.89
C GLU A 157 1.57 6.39 -14.83
N ILE A 158 0.84 7.23 -14.10
CA ILE A 158 -0.02 6.80 -13.00
C ILE A 158 -1.43 7.32 -13.25
N GLU A 159 -2.40 6.42 -13.19
CA GLU A 159 -3.82 6.74 -13.24
C GLU A 159 -4.47 6.24 -11.94
N ALA A 160 -5.10 7.14 -11.18
CA ALA A 160 -5.88 6.73 -10.02
C ALA A 160 -7.33 6.43 -10.41
N PHE A 161 -7.96 5.51 -9.70
CA PHE A 161 -9.39 5.25 -9.79
C PHE A 161 -9.98 5.09 -8.40
N GLU A 162 -11.25 5.48 -8.24
CA GLU A 162 -11.95 5.30 -6.99
C GLU A 162 -12.31 3.83 -6.79
N ALA A 163 -12.11 3.35 -5.58
CA ALA A 163 -12.53 2.02 -5.18
C ALA A 163 -13.48 2.12 -3.97
N PRO A 164 -14.45 1.20 -3.86
CA PRO A 164 -15.26 1.08 -2.65
C PRO A 164 -14.33 0.88 -1.44
N GLY A 165 -14.46 1.74 -0.45
CA GLY A 165 -13.61 1.76 0.73
C GLY A 165 -14.20 2.67 1.79
N LYS A 166 -13.43 2.96 2.83
CA LYS A 166 -13.88 3.75 3.98
C LYS A 166 -13.02 4.98 4.18
N ALA A 167 -13.62 6.04 4.72
CA ALA A 167 -12.87 7.18 5.23
C ALA A 167 -11.91 6.75 6.36
N ALA A 168 -10.82 7.51 6.52
CA ALA A 168 -9.82 7.25 7.54
C ALA A 168 -10.43 7.08 8.94
N TRP A 169 -9.94 6.13 9.74
CA TRP A 169 -10.61 5.74 10.99
C TRP A 169 -10.82 6.91 11.96
N TYR A 170 -9.88 7.85 12.07
CA TYR A 170 -10.01 9.03 12.95
C TYR A 170 -11.04 10.07 12.46
N LEU A 171 -11.63 9.88 11.28
CA LEU A 171 -12.74 10.67 10.73
C LEU A 171 -14.09 9.94 10.84
N GLU A 172 -14.12 8.70 11.32
CA GLU A 172 -15.34 7.91 11.49
C GLU A 172 -16.35 8.62 12.41
N GLY A 173 -17.56 8.87 11.90
CA GLY A 173 -18.62 9.58 12.63
C GLY A 173 -18.46 11.10 12.69
N ILE A 174 -17.42 11.65 12.05
CA ILE A 174 -17.17 13.09 11.92
C ILE A 174 -17.45 13.55 10.49
N ALA A 175 -17.09 12.74 9.49
CA ALA A 175 -17.33 13.00 8.09
C ALA A 175 -17.99 11.79 7.41
N ASP A 176 -18.86 12.06 6.44
CA ASP A 176 -19.39 11.03 5.56
C ASP A 176 -18.28 10.47 4.66
N GLU A 177 -18.47 9.23 4.21
CA GLU A 177 -17.68 8.59 3.17
C GLU A 177 -17.90 9.35 1.86
N GLN A 178 -16.80 9.66 1.16
CA GLN A 178 -16.80 10.50 -0.03
C GLN A 178 -15.87 9.93 -1.11
N PRO A 179 -16.10 10.28 -2.39
CA PRO A 179 -15.15 10.07 -3.46
C PRO A 179 -13.71 10.44 -3.06
N GLY A 180 -12.76 9.54 -3.34
CA GLY A 180 -11.34 9.72 -3.05
C GLY A 180 -10.88 9.45 -1.62
N ASP A 181 -11.73 8.86 -0.76
CA ASP A 181 -11.29 8.27 0.52
C ASP A 181 -10.40 7.03 0.32
N THR A 182 -10.62 6.28 -0.78
CA THR A 182 -9.81 5.12 -1.17
C THR A 182 -9.59 5.13 -2.67
N LEU A 183 -8.32 5.11 -3.08
CA LEU A 183 -7.88 5.05 -4.47
C LEU A 183 -7.17 3.73 -4.77
N GLY A 184 -7.50 3.15 -5.91
CA GLY A 184 -6.61 2.23 -6.61
C GLY A 184 -5.73 3.00 -7.60
N LEU A 185 -4.59 2.41 -7.98
CA LEU A 185 -3.64 2.99 -8.93
C LEU A 185 -3.35 2.00 -10.05
N VAL A 186 -3.38 2.48 -11.29
CA VAL A 186 -2.75 1.80 -12.42
C VAL A 186 -1.42 2.49 -12.67
N VAL A 187 -0.32 1.76 -12.55
CA VAL A 187 1.04 2.29 -12.74
C VAL A 187 1.66 1.62 -13.95
N ARG A 188 2.17 2.43 -14.88
CA ARG A 188 2.79 1.97 -16.13
C ARG A 188 4.17 2.60 -16.30
N SER A 189 5.13 1.83 -16.82
CA SER A 189 6.38 2.35 -17.35
C SER A 189 6.15 2.84 -18.78
N LYS A 190 6.55 4.08 -19.06
CA LYS A 190 6.41 4.68 -20.40
C LYS A 190 7.41 4.13 -21.40
N ALA A 191 8.46 3.46 -20.95
CA ALA A 191 9.54 2.95 -21.80
C ALA A 191 9.17 1.65 -22.51
N ASP A 192 8.49 0.74 -21.81
CA ASP A 192 8.19 -0.64 -22.26
C ASP A 192 6.69 -0.99 -22.18
N GLY A 193 5.88 -0.16 -21.51
CA GLY A 193 4.45 -0.40 -21.32
C GLY A 193 4.13 -1.38 -20.17
N ASP A 194 5.15 -1.86 -19.46
CA ASP A 194 4.98 -2.73 -18.30
C ASP A 194 4.13 -2.05 -17.24
N SER A 195 3.24 -2.80 -16.60
CA SER A 195 2.24 -2.21 -15.70
C SER A 195 1.77 -3.13 -14.59
N PHE A 196 1.24 -2.52 -13.53
CA PHE A 196 0.53 -3.21 -12.47
C PHE A 196 -0.61 -2.35 -11.93
N VAL A 197 -1.54 -3.02 -11.23
CA VAL A 197 -2.59 -2.35 -10.46
C VAL A 197 -2.31 -2.51 -8.97
N PHE A 198 -2.44 -1.42 -8.22
CA PHE A 198 -2.33 -1.39 -6.77
C PHE A 198 -3.68 -1.01 -6.17
N LEU A 199 -4.26 -1.91 -5.38
CA LEU A 199 -5.52 -1.68 -4.67
C LEU A 199 -5.47 -2.40 -3.32
N ALA A 200 -4.80 -1.78 -2.34
CA ALA A 200 -4.55 -2.38 -1.02
C ALA A 200 -5.71 -2.25 -0.02
N ALA A 201 -6.77 -1.51 -0.37
CA ALA A 201 -8.01 -1.42 0.40
C ALA A 201 -9.19 -1.46 -0.56
N CYS A 202 -10.13 -2.39 -0.35
CA CYS A 202 -11.30 -2.54 -1.20
C CYS A 202 -12.42 -3.25 -0.43
N SER A 203 -13.59 -2.64 -0.28
CA SER A 203 -14.72 -3.26 0.43
C SER A 203 -15.48 -4.26 -0.43
N MET A 204 -15.48 -4.08 -1.75
CA MET A 204 -16.12 -5.00 -2.70
C MET A 204 -15.58 -4.85 -4.13
N VAL A 205 -15.56 -5.96 -4.88
CA VAL A 205 -15.24 -5.96 -6.32
C VAL A 205 -16.48 -5.54 -7.11
N THR A 206 -16.61 -4.25 -7.41
CA THR A 206 -17.67 -3.73 -8.30
C THR A 206 -17.35 -4.02 -9.77
N PRO A 207 -18.31 -3.85 -10.71
CA PRO A 207 -18.03 -3.93 -12.14
C PRO A 207 -16.90 -3.00 -12.60
N ASP A 208 -16.81 -1.79 -12.05
CA ASP A 208 -15.76 -0.83 -12.39
C ASP A 208 -14.39 -1.29 -11.88
N VAL A 209 -14.31 -1.78 -10.63
CA VAL A 209 -13.08 -2.38 -10.09
C VAL A 209 -12.68 -3.60 -10.93
N ALA A 210 -13.61 -4.51 -11.22
CA ALA A 210 -13.34 -5.68 -12.05
C ALA A 210 -12.84 -5.30 -13.45
N ALA A 211 -13.35 -4.23 -14.05
CA ALA A 211 -12.87 -3.71 -15.33
C ALA A 211 -11.43 -3.19 -15.24
N ARG A 212 -11.06 -2.50 -14.15
CA ARG A 212 -9.70 -2.01 -13.92
C ARG A 212 -8.68 -3.14 -13.69
N LEU A 213 -9.09 -4.24 -13.07
CA LEU A 213 -8.23 -5.39 -12.78
C LEU A 213 -8.09 -6.38 -13.95
N ARG A 214 -9.01 -6.35 -14.91
CA ARG A 214 -9.09 -7.33 -16.00
C ARG A 214 -7.80 -7.35 -16.82
N ASN A 215 -7.24 -8.55 -17.00
CA ASN A 215 -6.01 -8.80 -17.77
C ASN A 215 -4.78 -8.01 -17.30
N ALA A 216 -4.80 -7.45 -16.09
CA ALA A 216 -3.64 -6.75 -15.55
C ALA A 216 -2.45 -7.72 -15.42
N PRO A 217 -1.22 -7.35 -15.85
CA PRO A 217 -0.05 -8.23 -15.73
C PRO A 217 0.26 -8.59 -14.28
N LEU A 218 0.04 -7.64 -13.36
CA LEU A 218 0.22 -7.79 -11.93
C LEU A 218 -0.84 -6.98 -11.18
N VAL A 219 -1.39 -7.57 -10.11
CA VAL A 219 -2.27 -6.90 -9.17
C VAL A 219 -1.78 -7.11 -7.75
N PHE A 220 -1.60 -6.02 -7.01
CA PHE A 220 -1.61 -6.00 -5.54
C PHE A 220 -3.03 -5.70 -5.09
N PHE A 221 -3.62 -6.60 -4.33
CA PHE A 221 -5.01 -6.51 -3.89
C PHE A 221 -5.12 -6.61 -2.37
N ASP A 222 -6.19 -6.03 -1.80
CA ASP A 222 -6.54 -6.09 -0.39
C ASP A 222 -6.58 -7.54 0.12
N GLY A 223 -5.74 -7.82 1.12
CA GLY A 223 -5.63 -9.09 1.79
C GLY A 223 -5.90 -9.00 3.29
N THR A 224 -6.61 -7.96 3.74
CA THR A 224 -6.70 -7.63 5.17
C THR A 224 -7.15 -8.81 6.01
N LEU A 225 -8.25 -9.46 5.65
CA LEU A 225 -8.80 -10.58 6.41
C LEU A 225 -8.99 -11.80 5.51
N TRP A 226 -8.86 -13.00 6.07
CA TRP A 226 -9.25 -14.23 5.38
C TRP A 226 -10.78 -14.35 5.32
N ARG A 227 -11.42 -14.13 6.47
CA ARG A 227 -12.87 -14.15 6.69
C ARG A 227 -13.39 -12.82 7.20
N ASP A 228 -14.62 -12.47 6.84
CA ASP A 228 -15.23 -11.20 7.24
C ASP A 228 -15.34 -11.04 8.77
N ASP A 229 -15.55 -12.14 9.50
CA ASP A 229 -15.76 -12.17 10.95
C ASP A 229 -14.50 -12.56 11.76
N GLU A 230 -13.32 -12.71 11.14
CA GLU A 230 -12.15 -13.30 11.82
C GLU A 230 -11.70 -12.52 13.06
N MET A 231 -11.78 -11.19 13.02
CA MET A 231 -11.40 -10.32 14.13
C MET A 231 -12.37 -10.47 15.32
N ILE A 232 -13.64 -10.74 15.04
CA ILE A 232 -14.67 -11.00 16.06
C ILE A 232 -14.45 -12.40 16.64
N ALA A 233 -14.25 -13.41 15.78
CA ALA A 233 -14.01 -14.79 16.19
C ALA A 233 -12.77 -14.94 17.09
N GLN A 234 -11.73 -14.12 16.86
CA GLN A 234 -10.51 -14.08 17.68
C GLN A 234 -10.59 -13.14 18.89
N GLY A 235 -11.70 -12.41 19.08
CA GLY A 235 -11.87 -11.47 20.19
C GLY A 235 -11.00 -10.21 20.10
N LEU A 236 -10.48 -9.88 18.91
CA LEU A 236 -9.58 -8.74 18.66
C LEU A 236 -10.33 -7.44 18.33
N SER A 237 -11.55 -7.54 17.78
CA SER A 237 -12.40 -6.39 17.47
C SER A 237 -13.89 -6.76 17.55
N ARG A 238 -14.74 -5.75 17.52
CA ARG A 238 -16.20 -5.88 17.37
C ARG A 238 -16.68 -5.62 15.94
N LYS A 239 -15.78 -5.25 15.02
CA LYS A 239 -16.09 -4.91 13.62
C LYS A 239 -15.76 -6.10 12.72
N THR A 240 -16.61 -6.32 11.71
CA THR A 240 -16.29 -7.19 10.57
C THR A 240 -15.37 -6.47 9.57
N GLY A 241 -14.78 -7.21 8.63
CA GLY A 241 -14.01 -6.67 7.51
C GLY A 241 -14.80 -5.64 6.70
N GLN A 242 -16.03 -5.97 6.33
CA GLN A 242 -16.94 -5.08 5.64
C GLN A 242 -17.14 -3.76 6.39
N ARG A 243 -17.25 -3.80 7.73
CA ARG A 243 -17.38 -2.59 8.55
C ARG A 243 -16.08 -1.76 8.64
N MET A 244 -14.94 -2.40 8.37
CA MET A 244 -13.63 -1.76 8.25
C MET A 244 -13.33 -1.32 6.82
N GLY A 245 -14.17 -1.67 5.83
CA GLY A 245 -13.99 -1.31 4.43
C GLY A 245 -13.16 -2.31 3.63
N HIS A 246 -13.08 -3.56 4.07
CA HIS A 246 -12.26 -4.61 3.46
C HIS A 246 -13.09 -5.83 3.04
N ILE A 247 -12.88 -6.30 1.81
CA ILE A 247 -13.35 -7.58 1.31
C ILE A 247 -12.48 -8.69 1.89
N ALA A 248 -13.11 -9.76 2.36
CA ALA A 248 -12.39 -10.94 2.82
C ALA A 248 -11.77 -11.71 1.64
N MET A 249 -10.59 -12.31 1.84
CA MET A 249 -9.90 -13.10 0.80
C MET A 249 -10.81 -14.22 0.26
N GLU A 250 -11.60 -14.89 1.11
CA GLU A 250 -12.52 -15.94 0.69
C GLU A 250 -13.59 -15.47 -0.32
N ALA A 251 -13.92 -14.18 -0.31
CA ALA A 251 -14.84 -13.56 -1.27
C ALA A 251 -14.09 -12.98 -2.48
N ALA A 252 -12.91 -12.41 -2.28
CA ALA A 252 -12.08 -11.83 -3.35
C ALA A 252 -11.56 -12.89 -4.33
N ILE A 253 -11.11 -14.04 -3.83
CA ILE A 253 -10.55 -15.14 -4.63
C ILE A 253 -11.52 -15.60 -5.73
N PRO A 254 -12.76 -16.03 -5.43
CA PRO A 254 -13.71 -16.43 -6.47
C PRO A 254 -14.14 -15.26 -7.35
N ALA A 255 -14.31 -14.04 -6.79
CA ALA A 255 -14.70 -12.86 -7.56
C ALA A 255 -13.69 -12.46 -8.64
N LEU A 256 -12.41 -12.80 -8.46
CA LEU A 256 -11.32 -12.49 -9.38
C LEU A 256 -10.78 -13.71 -10.14
N SER A 257 -11.44 -14.86 -10.05
CA SER A 257 -10.98 -16.12 -10.68
C SER A 257 -10.86 -16.01 -12.21
N ASP A 258 -11.87 -15.43 -12.86
CA ASP A 258 -11.95 -15.27 -14.33
C ASP A 258 -11.45 -13.90 -14.84
N SER A 259 -10.65 -13.20 -14.04
CA SER A 259 -10.18 -11.83 -14.33
C SER A 259 -9.08 -11.76 -15.40
N GLY A 260 -8.41 -12.87 -15.69
CA GLY A 260 -7.25 -12.91 -16.59
C GLY A 260 -5.99 -12.24 -16.04
N ILE A 261 -5.95 -11.91 -14.74
CA ILE A 261 -4.78 -11.30 -14.10
C ILE A 261 -3.56 -12.25 -14.20
N GLY A 262 -2.42 -11.73 -14.65
CA GLY A 262 -1.19 -12.52 -14.83
C GLY A 262 -0.58 -12.98 -13.50
N ARG A 263 -0.32 -12.04 -12.58
CA ARG A 263 0.19 -12.31 -11.24
C ARG A 263 -0.68 -11.63 -10.18
N LYS A 264 -1.10 -12.37 -9.16
CA LYS A 264 -1.97 -11.89 -8.09
C LYS A 264 -1.21 -11.91 -6.76
N VAL A 265 -1.17 -10.78 -6.07
CA VAL A 265 -0.47 -10.61 -4.80
C VAL A 265 -1.43 -9.99 -3.80
N PHE A 266 -1.64 -10.63 -2.66
CA PHE A 266 -2.33 -9.99 -1.53
C PHE A 266 -1.36 -9.08 -0.79
N LEU A 267 -1.84 -7.89 -0.40
CA LEU A 267 -1.09 -6.92 0.39
C LEU A 267 -2.00 -6.37 1.49
N HIS A 268 -1.44 -5.64 2.45
CA HIS A 268 -2.19 -5.06 3.56
C HIS A 268 -2.87 -6.16 4.38
N ILE A 269 -2.11 -7.18 4.79
CA ILE A 269 -2.63 -8.38 5.46
C ILE A 269 -2.64 -8.16 6.98
N ASN A 270 -3.80 -8.30 7.63
CA ASN A 270 -3.91 -8.06 9.06
C ASN A 270 -3.25 -9.18 9.86
N ASN A 271 -2.77 -8.84 11.06
CA ASN A 271 -2.12 -9.79 11.96
C ASN A 271 -3.04 -10.91 12.48
N SER A 272 -4.35 -10.81 12.29
CA SER A 272 -5.30 -11.89 12.57
C SER A 272 -5.36 -12.95 11.47
N ASN A 273 -4.90 -12.64 10.26
CA ASN A 273 -5.19 -13.44 9.09
C ASN A 273 -4.38 -14.75 9.10
N PRO A 274 -5.05 -15.93 9.17
CA PRO A 274 -4.38 -17.23 9.25
C PRO A 274 -3.57 -17.59 7.99
N ALA A 275 -3.83 -16.93 6.86
CA ALA A 275 -3.04 -17.13 5.64
C ALA A 275 -1.58 -16.65 5.80
N LEU A 276 -1.25 -15.90 6.85
CA LEU A 276 0.14 -15.59 7.19
C LEU A 276 0.91 -16.82 7.69
N LEU A 277 0.26 -17.79 8.31
CA LEU A 277 0.93 -18.98 8.86
C LEU A 277 1.30 -19.96 7.74
N PRO A 278 2.59 -20.35 7.60
CA PRO A 278 3.00 -21.38 6.65
C PRO A 278 2.28 -22.71 6.92
N GLY A 279 1.73 -23.32 5.87
CA GLY A 279 1.02 -24.60 5.95
C GLY A 279 -0.37 -24.53 6.59
N SER A 280 -0.93 -23.33 6.83
CA SER A 280 -2.35 -23.22 7.17
C SER A 280 -3.22 -23.59 5.96
N PRO A 281 -4.41 -24.18 6.16
CA PRO A 281 -5.35 -24.42 5.08
C PRO A 281 -5.67 -23.16 4.26
N GLU A 282 -5.69 -22.00 4.91
CA GLU A 282 -5.91 -20.70 4.30
C GLU A 282 -4.75 -20.30 3.38
N ARG A 283 -3.50 -20.50 3.84
CA ARG A 283 -2.30 -20.28 3.01
C ARG A 283 -2.32 -21.18 1.78
N GLU A 284 -2.56 -22.47 1.97
CA GLU A 284 -2.62 -23.45 0.88
C GLU A 284 -3.73 -23.13 -0.12
N ALA A 285 -4.91 -22.71 0.35
CA ALA A 285 -6.03 -22.33 -0.50
C ALA A 285 -5.73 -21.07 -1.34
N ALA A 286 -5.10 -20.05 -0.75
CA ALA A 286 -4.68 -18.86 -1.49
C ALA A 286 -3.67 -19.21 -2.60
N GLU A 287 -2.64 -19.98 -2.26
CA GLU A 287 -1.59 -20.39 -3.19
C GLU A 287 -2.14 -21.29 -4.31
N ALA A 288 -3.03 -22.23 -3.98
CA ALA A 288 -3.73 -23.06 -4.96
C ALA A 288 -4.59 -22.24 -5.94
N ALA A 289 -5.15 -21.13 -5.48
CA ALA A 289 -5.87 -20.16 -6.32
C ALA A 289 -4.94 -19.21 -7.09
N GLY A 290 -3.62 -19.37 -6.99
CA GLY A 290 -2.61 -18.58 -7.69
C GLY A 290 -2.34 -17.21 -7.07
N TRP A 291 -2.66 -17.02 -5.79
CA TRP A 291 -2.35 -15.81 -5.04
C TRP A 291 -1.03 -15.95 -4.28
N LEU A 292 -0.23 -14.88 -4.32
CA LEU A 292 1.00 -14.76 -3.55
C LEU A 292 0.76 -13.93 -2.29
N ILE A 293 1.44 -14.31 -1.21
CA ILE A 293 1.54 -13.52 0.02
C ILE A 293 3.00 -13.07 0.15
N PRO A 294 3.29 -11.77 -0.02
CA PRO A 294 4.64 -11.26 -0.10
C PRO A 294 5.26 -11.13 1.29
N SER A 295 6.59 -11.22 1.35
CA SER A 295 7.38 -10.78 2.50
C SER A 295 7.89 -9.36 2.25
N ASP A 296 8.23 -8.66 3.33
CA ASP A 296 8.99 -7.42 3.26
C ASP A 296 10.30 -7.64 2.48
N GLY A 297 10.66 -6.67 1.63
CA GLY A 297 11.81 -6.72 0.74
C GLY A 297 11.60 -7.52 -0.56
N MET A 298 10.42 -8.13 -0.79
CA MET A 298 10.15 -8.83 -2.05
C MET A 298 10.26 -7.87 -3.25
N GLU A 299 11.18 -8.16 -4.17
CA GLU A 299 11.29 -7.44 -5.44
C GLU A 299 10.54 -8.15 -6.57
N ILE A 300 9.76 -7.39 -7.34
CA ILE A 300 9.13 -7.82 -8.58
C ILE A 300 9.63 -6.93 -9.71
N LYS A 301 10.02 -7.57 -10.82
CA LYS A 301 10.34 -6.92 -12.08
C LYS A 301 9.25 -7.33 -13.08
N GLN A 302 8.63 -6.34 -13.72
CA GLN A 302 7.85 -6.55 -14.94
C GLN A 302 8.79 -6.35 -16.13
#